data_AF-A0A2A5WE79-F1
#
_entry.id   AF-A0A2A5WE79-F1
#
_cell.length_a   1.000
_cell.length_b   1.000
_cell.length_c   1.000
_cell.angle_alpha   90.00
_cell.angle_beta   90.00
_cell.angle_gamma   90.00
#
_symmetry.space_group_name_H-M   'P 1'
#
loop_
_entity.id
_entity.type
_entity.pdbx_description
1 polymer ?
#
loop_
_entity_poly.entity_id
_entity_poly.type
_entity_poly.pdbx_seq_one_letter_code
_entity_poly.pdbx_strand_id
1 'polypeptide(L)'
;MKFISSVFAVITILLFVSNSRAEVNSLHISSRLDPNAIIITQVDVVFVYTQKLVDEFPATKTDWYSSQRQFIAEAGTDIDLVSIFIPQGFDSETASLPTRRNEALKVFVFAQHDDSIAPPIDITELGNVLVEIDAFGILVSSRT
;
A
#
# COMPACT_ATOMS: atom_id res chain seq x y z
N MET A 1 -52.36 35.21 -23.52
CA MET A 1 -51.59 34.17 -24.25
C MET A 1 -50.21 34.05 -23.63
N LYS A 2 -49.91 32.84 -23.14
CA LYS A 2 -48.59 32.21 -22.86
C LYS A 2 -47.56 32.94 -21.99
N PHE A 3 -47.58 32.52 -20.72
CA PHE A 3 -46.45 32.45 -19.80
C PHE A 3 -45.26 31.70 -20.43
N ILE A 4 -44.04 32.20 -20.24
CA ILE A 4 -42.82 31.40 -20.37
C ILE A 4 -41.97 31.67 -19.12
N SER A 5 -42.12 30.82 -18.13
CA SER A 5 -41.25 30.77 -16.95
C SER A 5 -39.96 30.05 -17.34
N SER A 6 -38.85 30.77 -17.39
CA SER A 6 -37.51 30.18 -17.53
C SER A 6 -37.12 29.55 -16.20
N VAL A 7 -37.26 28.22 -16.10
CA VAL A 7 -36.74 27.43 -14.96
C VAL A 7 -35.26 27.15 -15.23
N PHE A 8 -34.39 27.80 -14.47
CA PHE A 8 -32.95 27.49 -14.42
C PHE A 8 -32.77 26.27 -13.51
N ALA A 9 -32.52 25.10 -14.08
CA ALA A 9 -32.20 23.90 -13.32
C ALA A 9 -30.71 23.96 -12.91
N VAL A 10 -30.44 24.26 -11.64
CA VAL A 10 -29.10 24.12 -11.05
C VAL A 10 -28.91 22.66 -10.70
N ILE A 11 -28.02 21.99 -11.43
CA ILE A 11 -27.62 20.60 -11.19
C ILE A 11 -26.48 20.64 -10.17
N THR A 12 -26.78 20.43 -8.90
CA THR A 12 -25.77 20.26 -7.86
C THR A 12 -25.20 18.84 -7.95
N ILE A 13 -23.98 18.70 -8.48
CA ILE A 13 -23.23 17.45 -8.45
C ILE A 13 -22.77 17.22 -7.00
N LEU A 14 -23.39 16.26 -6.31
CA LEU A 14 -22.88 15.73 -5.04
C LEU A 14 -21.62 14.90 -5.34
N LEU A 15 -20.44 15.51 -5.16
CA LEU A 15 -19.19 14.79 -5.03
C LEU A 15 -19.22 14.02 -3.72
N PHE A 16 -19.52 12.72 -3.78
CA PHE A 16 -19.28 11.82 -2.66
C PHE A 16 -17.75 11.72 -2.48
N VAL A 17 -17.20 12.48 -1.53
CA VAL A 17 -15.85 12.21 -1.02
C VAL A 17 -15.98 10.98 -0.14
N SER A 18 -15.83 9.81 -0.76
CA SER A 18 -15.64 8.56 -0.04
C SER A 18 -14.37 8.70 0.79
N ASN A 19 -14.50 8.93 2.10
CA ASN A 19 -13.41 8.67 3.04
C ASN A 19 -13.29 7.14 3.16
N SER A 20 -12.87 6.48 2.09
CA SER A 20 -12.65 5.05 2.09
C SER A 20 -11.45 4.78 3.00
N ARG A 21 -11.69 3.98 4.03
CA ARG A 21 -10.65 3.48 4.91
C ARG A 21 -10.04 2.23 4.28
N ALA A 22 -8.80 1.92 4.64
CA ALA A 22 -8.14 0.72 4.14
C ALA A 22 -8.93 -0.56 4.46
N GLU A 23 -9.06 -1.42 3.46
CA GLU A 23 -9.78 -2.70 3.56
C GLU A 23 -8.85 -3.88 3.89
N VAL A 24 -7.54 -3.66 3.99
CA VAL A 24 -6.52 -4.70 4.18
C VAL A 24 -6.74 -5.48 5.48
N ASN A 25 -7.37 -6.66 5.35
CA ASN A 25 -7.72 -7.57 6.43
C ASN A 25 -6.69 -8.68 6.62
N SER A 26 -6.08 -9.13 5.53
CA SER A 26 -4.99 -10.10 5.56
C SER A 26 -3.95 -9.77 4.51
N LEU A 27 -2.70 -10.13 4.79
CA LEU A 27 -1.60 -9.99 3.84
C LEU A 27 -0.75 -11.26 3.92
N HIS A 28 -0.76 -12.00 2.82
CA HIS A 28 0.00 -13.22 2.64
C HIS A 28 1.14 -12.95 1.66
N ILE A 29 2.34 -13.37 2.01
CA ILE A 29 3.51 -13.24 1.15
C ILE A 29 3.98 -14.63 0.77
N SER A 30 4.25 -14.85 -0.51
CA SER A 30 4.87 -16.07 -1.03
C SER A 30 6.09 -15.72 -1.88
N SER A 31 7.05 -16.63 -1.94
CA SER A 31 8.22 -16.49 -2.80
C SER A 31 8.28 -17.64 -3.80
N ARG A 32 8.54 -17.29 -5.06
CA ARG A 32 8.81 -18.24 -6.16
C ARG A 32 10.28 -18.18 -6.60
N LEU A 33 11.13 -17.51 -5.83
CA LEU A 33 12.57 -17.44 -6.10
C LEU A 33 13.22 -18.82 -5.97
N ASP A 34 14.33 -19.02 -6.67
CA ASP A 34 15.11 -20.26 -6.56
C ASP A 34 15.51 -20.48 -5.08
N PRO A 35 15.09 -21.60 -4.45
CA PRO A 35 15.43 -21.89 -3.07
C PRO A 35 16.94 -22.01 -2.82
N ASN A 36 17.76 -22.15 -3.87
CA ASN A 36 19.22 -22.18 -3.79
C ASN A 36 19.89 -20.79 -3.94
N ALA A 37 19.13 -19.72 -4.19
CA ALA A 37 19.67 -18.37 -4.28
C ALA A 37 20.08 -17.85 -2.90
N ILE A 38 21.26 -17.21 -2.79
CA ILE A 38 21.78 -16.72 -1.49
C ILE A 38 21.30 -15.29 -1.17
N ILE A 39 19.98 -15.06 -1.19
CA ILE A 39 19.40 -13.72 -1.03
C ILE A 39 18.32 -13.74 0.04
N ILE A 40 18.34 -12.75 0.94
CA ILE A 40 17.23 -12.40 1.83
C ILE A 40 16.67 -11.08 1.30
N THR A 41 15.38 -11.03 1.02
CA THR A 41 14.71 -9.79 0.59
C THR A 41 13.72 -9.31 1.65
N GLN A 42 13.49 -8.00 1.68
CA GLN A 42 12.55 -7.37 2.60
C GLN A 42 11.34 -6.87 1.82
N VAL A 43 10.15 -7.09 2.37
CA VAL A 43 8.90 -6.48 1.92
C VAL A 43 8.37 -5.63 3.05
N ASP A 44 8.09 -4.36 2.75
CA ASP A 44 7.51 -3.41 3.69
C ASP A 44 6.07 -3.11 3.32
N VAL A 45 5.21 -3.20 4.32
CA VAL A 45 3.81 -2.78 4.23
C VAL A 45 3.61 -1.58 5.13
N VAL A 46 3.21 -0.47 4.54
CA VAL A 46 3.20 0.84 5.18
C VAL A 46 1.76 1.34 5.26
N PHE A 47 1.27 1.55 6.48
CA PHE A 47 -0.06 2.09 6.74
C PHE A 47 0.09 3.58 7.03
N VAL A 48 -0.57 4.44 6.23
CA VAL A 48 -0.48 5.89 6.32
C VAL A 48 -1.81 6.46 6.80
N TYR A 49 -1.79 7.24 7.87
CA TYR A 49 -3.01 7.68 8.58
C TYR A 49 -3.40 9.14 8.32
N THR A 50 -2.53 9.94 7.69
CA THR A 50 -2.78 11.38 7.44
C THR A 50 -2.54 11.76 5.98
N GLN A 51 -3.36 12.69 5.46
CA GLN A 51 -3.24 13.15 4.08
C GLN A 51 -1.88 13.81 3.81
N LYS A 52 -1.34 14.54 4.81
CA LYS A 52 -0.01 15.14 4.72
C LYS A 52 1.06 14.10 4.35
N LEU A 53 1.08 12.96 5.04
CA LEU A 53 2.06 11.90 4.75
C LEU A 53 1.79 11.20 3.43
N VAL A 54 0.54 11.12 2.97
CA VAL A 54 0.21 10.60 1.64
C VAL A 54 0.81 11.51 0.55
N ASP A 55 0.74 12.83 0.73
CA ASP A 55 1.24 13.80 -0.24
C ASP A 55 2.78 13.88 -0.26
N GLU A 56 3.43 13.59 0.88
CA GLU A 56 4.89 13.58 1.06
C GLU A 56 5.50 12.17 0.91
N PHE A 57 4.70 11.17 0.54
CA PHE A 57 5.12 9.77 0.58
C PHE A 57 6.22 9.46 -0.45
N PRO A 58 7.21 8.62 -0.12
CA PRO A 58 8.29 8.27 -1.05
C PRO A 58 7.75 7.67 -2.36
N ALA A 59 8.19 8.23 -3.48
CA ALA A 59 7.67 7.89 -4.80
C ALA A 59 8.33 6.64 -5.40
N THR A 60 9.49 6.23 -4.90
CA THR A 60 10.25 5.08 -5.42
C THR A 60 10.81 4.19 -4.32
N LYS A 61 11.15 2.95 -4.69
CA LYS A 61 11.87 2.00 -3.82
C LYS A 61 13.12 2.62 -3.20
N THR A 62 13.95 3.27 -4.02
CA THR A 62 15.19 3.91 -3.54
C THR A 62 14.90 5.01 -2.52
N ASP A 63 13.92 5.87 -2.79
CA ASP A 63 13.53 6.95 -1.87
C ASP A 63 13.08 6.38 -0.53
N TRP A 64 12.26 5.33 -0.55
CA TRP A 64 11.80 4.64 0.65
C TRP A 64 12.97 4.06 1.45
N TYR A 65 13.72 3.12 0.89
CA TYR A 65 14.73 2.39 1.68
C TYR A 65 15.96 3.23 2.07
N SER A 66 16.27 4.29 1.32
CA SER A 66 17.37 5.20 1.68
C SER A 66 17.01 6.15 2.82
N SER A 67 15.73 6.50 2.99
CA SER A 67 15.25 7.47 3.99
C SER A 67 14.35 6.87 5.07
N GLN A 68 14.00 5.58 4.98
CA GLN A 68 13.00 4.88 5.79
C GLN A 68 13.03 5.26 7.27
N ARG A 69 14.20 5.15 7.90
CA ARG A 69 14.35 5.40 9.35
C ARG A 69 14.01 6.83 9.71
N GLN A 70 14.46 7.78 8.90
CA GLN A 70 14.17 9.20 9.10
C GLN A 70 12.69 9.48 8.86
N PHE A 71 12.14 8.97 7.74
CA PHE A 71 10.73 9.15 7.40
C PHE A 71 9.80 8.64 8.49
N ILE A 72 10.05 7.43 9.04
CA ILE A 72 9.25 6.86 10.13
C ILE A 72 9.39 7.68 11.42
N ALA A 73 10.61 8.13 11.75
CA ALA A 73 10.85 8.94 12.93
C ALA A 73 10.11 10.29 12.87
N GLU A 74 10.07 10.91 11.68
CA GLU A 74 9.38 12.18 11.43
C GLU A 74 7.85 12.02 11.37
N ALA A 75 7.37 10.90 10.80
CA ALA A 75 5.95 10.55 10.74
C ALA A 75 5.34 10.24 12.12
N GLY A 76 6.14 9.72 13.06
CA GLY A 76 5.70 9.44 14.42
C GLY A 76 4.52 8.46 14.46
N THR A 77 3.38 8.89 15.04
CA THR A 77 2.18 8.06 15.15
C THR A 77 1.32 8.03 13.89
N ASP A 78 1.66 8.79 12.86
CA ASP A 78 0.85 8.91 11.63
C ASP A 78 1.17 7.83 10.59
N ILE A 79 2.06 6.90 10.94
CA ILE A 79 2.44 5.75 10.13
C ILE A 79 2.54 4.48 11.00
N ASP A 80 2.27 3.32 10.41
CA ASP A 80 2.74 2.04 10.93
C ASP A 80 3.52 1.31 9.82
N LEU A 81 4.64 0.67 10.18
CA LEU A 81 5.44 -0.16 9.27
C LEU A 81 5.40 -1.62 9.72
N VAL A 82 5.08 -2.51 8.79
CA VAL A 82 5.29 -3.95 8.92
C VAL A 82 6.37 -4.38 7.95
N SER A 83 7.52 -4.82 8.46
CA SER A 83 8.63 -5.35 7.64
C SER A 83 8.69 -6.86 7.73
N ILE A 84 8.63 -7.52 6.58
CA ILE A 84 8.74 -8.97 6.44
C ILE A 84 10.06 -9.29 5.76
N PHE A 85 10.87 -10.14 6.39
CA PHE A 85 12.15 -10.61 5.85
C PHE A 85 12.00 -12.02 5.31
N ILE A 86 12.36 -12.22 4.05
CA ILE A 86 12.06 -13.43 3.29
C ILE A 86 13.37 -14.15 2.99
N PRO A 87 13.69 -15.25 3.72
CA PRO A 87 14.91 -16.02 3.54
C PRO A 87 14.83 -17.01 2.36
N GLN A 88 15.92 -17.74 2.16
CA GLN A 88 16.01 -18.82 1.17
C GLN A 88 15.03 -19.96 1.50
N GLY A 89 14.47 -20.60 0.47
CA GLY A 89 13.53 -21.72 0.64
C GLY A 89 12.24 -21.33 1.39
N PHE A 90 11.93 -20.04 1.47
CA PHE A 90 10.70 -19.54 2.08
C PHE A 90 9.52 -19.80 1.14
N ASP A 91 8.56 -20.60 1.62
CA ASP A 91 7.34 -20.86 0.87
C ASP A 91 6.35 -19.70 1.01
N SER A 92 5.96 -19.37 2.24
CA SER A 92 5.02 -18.28 2.52
C SER A 92 4.92 -17.88 4.00
N GLU A 93 4.39 -16.69 4.26
CA GLU A 93 4.00 -16.21 5.60
C GLU A 93 2.75 -15.32 5.51
N THR A 94 1.96 -15.29 6.57
CA THR A 94 0.90 -14.29 6.73
C THR A 94 1.36 -13.23 7.74
N ALA A 95 1.46 -11.98 7.30
CA ALA A 95 1.94 -10.90 8.14
C ALA A 95 0.99 -10.57 9.29
N SER A 96 1.56 -10.22 10.44
CA SER A 96 0.79 -9.64 11.55
C SER A 96 0.55 -8.16 11.27
N LEU A 97 -0.71 -7.77 11.10
CA LEU A 97 -1.09 -6.41 10.74
C LEU A 97 -1.35 -5.53 11.98
N PRO A 98 -1.17 -4.20 11.90
CA PRO A 98 -1.49 -3.30 13.00
C PRO A 98 -2.97 -3.39 13.40
N THR A 99 -3.26 -3.25 14.70
CA THR A 99 -4.64 -3.29 15.21
C THR A 99 -5.51 -2.20 14.57
N ARG A 100 -4.93 -1.02 14.35
CA ARG A 100 -5.58 0.15 13.73
C ARG A 100 -5.50 0.19 12.20
N ARG A 101 -5.17 -0.92 11.52
CA ARG A 101 -5.01 -0.97 10.06
C ARG A 101 -6.20 -0.37 9.28
N ASN A 102 -7.43 -0.60 9.76
CA ASN A 102 -8.66 -0.09 9.15
C ASN A 102 -8.85 1.42 9.35
N GLU A 103 -7.93 2.11 10.03
CA GLU A 103 -7.91 3.56 10.13
C GLU A 103 -7.01 4.19 9.06
N ALA A 104 -6.19 3.40 8.35
CA ALA A 104 -5.29 3.94 7.35
C ALA A 104 -6.06 4.57 6.18
N LEU A 105 -5.56 5.71 5.70
CA LEU A 105 -6.04 6.37 4.47
C LEU A 105 -5.46 5.69 3.24
N LYS A 106 -4.19 5.26 3.35
CA LYS A 106 -3.49 4.51 2.31
C LYS A 106 -2.68 3.38 2.92
N VAL A 107 -2.57 2.29 2.18
CA VAL A 107 -1.66 1.18 2.50
C VAL A 107 -0.82 0.90 1.27
N PHE A 108 0.50 0.95 1.44
CA PHE A 108 1.46 0.77 0.37
C PHE A 108 2.36 -0.44 0.62
N VAL A 109 2.80 -1.07 -0.46
CA VAL A 109 3.82 -2.13 -0.42
C VAL A 109 5.07 -1.68 -1.18
N PHE A 110 6.22 -1.84 -0.54
CA PHE A 110 7.54 -1.79 -1.16
C PHE A 110 8.22 -3.15 -1.03
N ALA A 111 9.02 -3.53 -2.02
CA ALA A 111 9.91 -4.67 -1.89
C ALA A 111 11.33 -4.33 -2.32
N GLN A 112 12.31 -4.80 -1.53
CA GLN A 112 13.73 -4.64 -1.87
C GLN A 112 14.10 -5.28 -3.21
N HIS A 113 13.37 -6.33 -3.60
CA HIS A 113 13.64 -7.09 -4.81
C HIS A 113 13.25 -6.35 -6.11
N ASP A 114 12.37 -5.34 -6.04
CA ASP A 114 11.93 -4.59 -7.23
C ASP A 114 13.06 -3.75 -7.84
N ASP A 115 12.79 -3.09 -8.97
CA ASP A 115 13.69 -2.08 -9.51
C ASP A 115 13.87 -0.90 -8.52
N SER A 116 15.05 -0.28 -8.55
CA SER A 116 15.37 0.98 -7.86
C SER A 116 14.32 2.10 -8.02
N ILE A 117 13.69 2.21 -9.20
CA ILE A 117 12.71 3.25 -9.52
C ILE A 117 11.25 2.79 -9.37
N ALA A 118 11.03 1.55 -8.92
CA ALA A 118 9.67 1.01 -8.78
C ALA A 118 8.85 1.86 -7.79
N PRO A 119 7.62 2.29 -8.16
CA PRO A 119 6.75 3.00 -7.24
C PRO A 119 6.15 2.07 -6.19
N PRO A 120 5.67 2.60 -5.04
CA PRO A 120 4.89 1.80 -4.11
C PRO A 120 3.62 1.26 -4.78
N ILE A 121 3.27 0.01 -4.44
CA ILE A 121 1.99 -0.57 -4.87
C ILE A 121 0.93 -0.21 -3.84
N ASP A 122 -0.12 0.50 -4.27
CA ASP A 122 -1.27 0.83 -3.43
C ASP A 122 -2.19 -0.39 -3.29
N ILE A 123 -2.39 -0.85 -2.06
CA ILE A 123 -3.23 -2.01 -1.71
C ILE A 123 -4.44 -1.61 -0.86
N THR A 124 -4.75 -0.32 -0.76
CA THR A 124 -5.75 0.22 0.16
C THR A 124 -7.12 -0.44 0.02
N GLU A 125 -7.52 -0.74 -1.22
CA GLU A 125 -8.83 -1.32 -1.56
C GLU A 125 -8.82 -2.87 -1.63
N LEU A 126 -7.71 -3.51 -1.23
CA LEU A 126 -7.58 -4.96 -1.28
C LEU A 126 -7.84 -5.58 0.09
N GLY A 127 -8.95 -6.32 0.19
CA GLY A 127 -9.35 -7.00 1.43
C GLY A 127 -8.35 -8.06 1.89
N ASN A 128 -8.07 -9.05 1.05
CA ASN A 128 -7.13 -10.13 1.33
C ASN A 128 -5.99 -10.06 0.33
N VAL A 129 -4.82 -9.61 0.76
CA VAL A 129 -3.71 -9.34 -0.15
C VAL A 129 -2.81 -10.55 -0.28
N LEU A 130 -2.43 -10.87 -1.51
CA LEU A 130 -1.34 -11.78 -1.84
C LEU A 130 -0.21 -10.98 -2.48
N VAL A 131 0.97 -11.02 -1.88
CA VAL A 131 2.22 -10.52 -2.45
C VAL A 131 3.05 -11.73 -2.88
N GLU A 132 3.24 -11.91 -4.18
CA GLU A 132 4.11 -12.95 -4.72
C GLU A 132 5.43 -12.34 -5.18
N ILE A 133 6.55 -12.95 -4.79
CA ILE A 133 7.88 -12.53 -5.21
C ILE A 133 8.37 -13.48 -6.30
N ASP A 134 8.81 -12.92 -7.42
CA ASP A 134 9.43 -13.68 -8.51
C ASP A 134 10.75 -13.04 -8.95
N ALA A 135 11.37 -13.56 -10.01
CA ALA A 135 12.68 -13.13 -10.49
C ALA A 135 12.74 -11.66 -11.00
N PHE A 136 11.60 -11.00 -11.15
CA PHE A 136 11.50 -9.63 -11.67
C PHE A 136 11.05 -8.60 -10.63
N GLY A 137 10.65 -9.04 -9.44
CA GLY A 137 10.12 -8.16 -8.40
C GLY A 137 8.94 -8.78 -7.68
N ILE A 138 7.94 -7.96 -7.35
CA ILE A 138 6.70 -8.42 -6.72
C ILE A 138 5.48 -8.25 -7.61
N LEU A 139 4.53 -9.16 -7.41
CA LEU A 139 3.18 -9.11 -7.95
C LEU A 139 2.19 -9.06 -6.79
N VAL A 140 1.23 -8.15 -6.86
CA VAL A 140 0.21 -7.98 -5.81
C VAL A 140 -1.17 -8.27 -6.38
N SER A 141 -1.96 -9.05 -5.64
CA SER A 141 -3.31 -9.45 -6.03
C SER A 141 -4.23 -9.61 -4.83
N SER A 142 -5.54 -9.68 -5.08
CA SER A 142 -6.53 -10.07 -4.08
C SER A 142 -6.68 -11.60 -4.06
N ARG A 143 -6.65 -12.20 -2.87
CA ARG A 143 -6.99 -13.59 -2.63
C ARG A 143 -8.50 -13.71 -2.39
N THR A 144 -9.18 -14.48 -3.24
CA THR A 144 -10.60 -14.84 -3.06
C THR A 144 -10.77 -15.89 -1.97
#